data_AF-A0A9D7KPS5-F1
#
_entry.id   AF-A0A9D7KPS5-F1
#
_cell.length_a   1.000
_cell.length_b   1.000
_cell.length_c   1.000
_cell.angle_alpha   90.00
_cell.angle_beta   90.00
_cell.angle_gamma   90.00
#
_symmetry.space_group_name_H-M   'P 1'
#
loop_
_entity.id
_entity.type
_entity.pdbx_description
1 polymer ?
#
loop_
_entity_poly.entity_id
_entity_poly.type
_entity_poly.pdbx_seq_one_letter_code
_entity_poly.pdbx_strand_id
1 'polypeptide(L)'
;MIAYLKKFLPFAIVVGIALFLLGFVDEFKPAMAFAWICYAVFFLLSVGTFYLFSKNMQGRFQNFMNIYFLGIVVKLFITGALVLIYKHYYPDTSTLAFAVPFALIYFSFLFFETVALSKQSRKK
;
A
#
# COMPACT_ATOMS: atom_id res chain seq x y z
N MET A 1 -0.94 -5.97 -18.35
CA MET A 1 -1.44 -4.84 -17.53
C MET A 1 -2.91 -4.98 -17.11
N ILE A 2 -3.84 -5.13 -18.05
CA ILE A 2 -5.30 -5.14 -17.80
C ILE A 2 -5.76 -6.20 -16.78
N ALA A 3 -5.21 -7.42 -16.85
CA ALA A 3 -5.61 -8.52 -15.95
C ALA A 3 -5.28 -8.28 -14.46
N TYR A 4 -4.24 -7.50 -14.17
CA TYR A 4 -3.88 -7.12 -12.80
C TYR A 4 -4.79 -6.01 -12.30
N LEU A 5 -4.98 -4.96 -13.11
CA LEU A 5 -5.88 -3.85 -12.76
C LEU A 5 -7.30 -4.35 -12.46
N LYS A 6 -7.80 -5.32 -13.23
CA LYS A 6 -9.11 -5.96 -12.97
C LYS A 6 -9.22 -6.62 -11.59
N LYS A 7 -8.11 -7.07 -10.99
CA LYS A 7 -8.08 -7.67 -9.64
C LYS A 7 -7.74 -6.65 -8.57
N PHE A 8 -6.86 -5.71 -8.91
CA PHE A 8 -6.35 -4.68 -8.02
C PHE A 8 -7.40 -3.62 -7.69
N LEU A 9 -8.21 -3.19 -8.67
CA LEU A 9 -9.26 -2.18 -8.44
C LEU A 9 -10.32 -2.66 -7.42
N PRO A 10 -10.95 -3.84 -7.59
CA PRO A 10 -11.89 -4.34 -6.59
C PRO A 10 -11.25 -4.52 -5.22
N PHE A 11 -10.00 -5.02 -5.18
CA PHE A 11 -9.25 -5.16 -3.94
C PHE A 11 -9.02 -3.81 -3.24
N ALA A 12 -8.55 -2.80 -3.98
CA ALA A 12 -8.33 -1.46 -3.46
C ALA A 12 -9.64 -0.86 -2.95
N ILE A 13 -10.75 -1.04 -3.69
CA ILE A 13 -12.09 -0.60 -3.24
C ILE A 13 -12.46 -1.27 -1.91
N VAL A 14 -12.24 -2.57 -1.74
CA VAL A 14 -12.51 -3.27 -0.48
C VAL A 14 -11.67 -2.68 0.68
N VAL A 15 -10.39 -2.42 0.44
CA VAL A 15 -9.53 -1.76 1.44
C VAL A 15 -10.02 -0.35 1.76
N GLY A 16 -10.45 0.41 0.74
CA GLY A 16 -11.02 1.75 0.90
C GLY A 16 -12.33 1.74 1.68
N ILE A 17 -13.20 0.75 1.46
CA ILE A 17 -14.43 0.56 2.25
C ILE A 17 -14.09 0.22 3.70
N ALA A 18 -13.14 -0.69 3.94
CA ALA A 18 -12.69 -1.02 5.29
C ALA A 18 -12.13 0.21 6.01
N LEU A 19 -11.35 1.05 5.32
CA LEU A 19 -10.85 2.31 5.84
C LEU A 19 -11.99 3.30 6.14
N PHE A 20 -12.95 3.41 5.23
CA PHE A 20 -14.11 4.28 5.40
C PHE A 20 -14.95 3.87 6.62
N LEU A 21 -15.17 2.57 6.81
CA LEU A 21 -15.84 2.02 8.01
C LEU A 21 -15.06 2.33 9.29
N LEU A 22 -13.73 2.24 9.25
CA LEU A 22 -12.87 2.59 10.37
C LEU A 22 -13.04 4.06 10.80
N GLY A 23 -13.34 4.94 9.84
CA GLY A 23 -13.54 6.37 10.08
C GLY A 23 -14.81 6.73 10.85
N PHE A 24 -15.75 5.81 11.04
CA PHE A 24 -16.92 6.04 11.91
C PHE A 24 -16.60 5.88 13.40
N VAL A 25 -15.48 5.24 13.74
CA VAL A 25 -15.04 5.06 15.13
C VAL A 25 -14.34 6.33 15.61
N ASP A 26 -14.83 6.91 16.70
CA ASP A 26 -14.36 8.21 17.21
C ASP A 26 -12.85 8.27 17.48
N GLU A 27 -12.27 7.15 17.92
CA GLU A 27 -10.83 7.04 18.20
C GLU A 27 -9.96 7.19 16.95
N PHE A 28 -10.44 6.79 15.77
CA PHE A 28 -9.68 6.83 14.53
C PHE A 28 -9.92 8.10 13.70
N LYS A 29 -11.02 8.84 13.95
CA LYS A 29 -11.38 10.06 13.21
C LYS A 29 -10.22 11.06 13.03
N PRO A 30 -9.40 11.38 14.05
CA PRO A 30 -8.30 12.33 13.90
C PRO A 30 -7.23 11.86 12.91
N ALA A 31 -7.01 10.55 12.82
CA ALA A 31 -6.00 9.94 11.97
C ALA A 31 -6.51 9.57 10.56
N MET A 32 -7.81 9.75 10.28
CA MET A 32 -8.39 9.34 9.00
C MET A 32 -7.84 10.11 7.80
N ALA A 33 -7.56 11.41 7.95
CA ALA A 33 -6.93 12.20 6.87
C ALA A 33 -5.56 11.62 6.50
N PHE A 34 -4.74 11.28 7.51
CA PHE A 34 -3.48 10.58 7.32
C PHE A 34 -3.67 9.22 6.63
N ALA A 35 -4.63 8.42 7.10
CA ALA A 35 -4.92 7.11 6.54
C ALA A 35 -5.29 7.19 5.04
N TRP A 36 -6.12 8.17 4.65
CA TRP A 36 -6.47 8.38 3.24
C TRP A 36 -5.27 8.81 2.38
N ILE A 37 -4.38 9.66 2.89
CA ILE A 37 -3.14 10.03 2.21
C ILE A 37 -2.27 8.79 2.01
N CYS A 38 -2.06 7.98 3.06
CA CYS A 38 -1.33 6.74 2.95
C CYS A 38 -1.97 5.81 1.91
N TYR A 39 -3.30 5.62 1.96
CA TYR A 39 -4.02 4.78 1.00
C TYR A 39 -3.76 5.22 -0.45
N ALA A 40 -3.85 6.51 -0.75
CA ALA A 40 -3.58 7.04 -2.08
C ALA A 40 -2.12 6.80 -2.52
N VAL A 41 -1.17 7.02 -1.61
CA VAL A 41 0.26 6.77 -1.86
C VAL A 41 0.52 5.28 -2.14
N PHE A 42 -0.02 4.37 -1.32
CA PHE A 42 0.12 2.93 -1.55
C PHE A 42 -0.53 2.49 -2.86
N PHE A 43 -1.69 3.04 -3.19
CA PHE A 43 -2.37 2.77 -4.44
C PHE A 43 -1.48 3.13 -5.64
N LEU A 44 -0.97 4.38 -5.67
CA LEU A 44 -0.11 4.87 -6.75
C LEU A 44 1.20 4.07 -6.85
N LEU A 45 1.86 3.81 -5.72
CA LEU A 45 3.09 3.02 -5.69
C LEU A 45 2.83 1.59 -6.16
N SER A 46 1.69 0.99 -5.85
CA SER A 46 1.37 -0.38 -6.29
C SER A 46 1.07 -0.45 -7.78
N VAL A 47 0.43 0.58 -8.34
CA VAL A 47 0.28 0.72 -9.79
C VAL A 47 1.65 0.91 -10.46
N GLY A 48 2.52 1.74 -9.87
CA GLY A 48 3.88 1.99 -10.35
C GLY A 48 4.76 0.74 -10.35
N THR A 49 4.80 -0.01 -9.24
CA THR A 49 5.51 -1.29 -9.13
C THR A 49 5.04 -2.26 -10.21
N PHE A 50 3.73 -2.35 -10.41
CA PHE A 50 3.17 -3.24 -11.41
C PHE A 50 3.47 -2.79 -12.86
N TYR A 51 3.47 -1.48 -13.12
CA TYR A 51 3.89 -0.92 -14.42
C TYR A 51 5.34 -1.28 -14.73
N LEU A 52 6.25 -1.05 -13.78
CA LEU A 52 7.67 -1.41 -13.91
C LEU A 52 7.85 -2.92 -14.10
N PHE A 53 7.08 -3.73 -13.37
CA PHE A 53 7.07 -5.18 -13.53
C PHE A 53 6.67 -5.58 -14.96
N SER A 54 5.56 -5.05 -15.48
CA SER A 54 5.07 -5.38 -16.82
C SER A 54 6.07 -5.01 -17.93
N LYS A 55 6.89 -3.97 -17.72
CA LYS A 55 7.91 -3.50 -18.68
C LYS A 55 9.22 -4.29 -18.58
N ASN A 56 9.61 -4.72 -17.38
CA ASN A 56 10.90 -5.35 -17.10
C ASN A 56 10.85 -6.89 -17.01
N MET A 57 9.72 -7.52 -17.35
CA MET A 57 9.53 -8.98 -17.30
C MET A 57 10.33 -9.80 -18.35
N GLN A 58 11.10 -9.13 -19.22
CA GLN A 58 12.00 -9.79 -20.16
C GLN A 58 13.24 -10.34 -19.43
N GLY A 59 13.13 -11.58 -18.95
CA GLY A 59 14.25 -12.52 -18.89
C GLY A 59 14.89 -12.86 -17.54
N ARG A 60 14.73 -12.10 -16.44
CA ARG A 60 15.42 -12.45 -15.16
C ARG A 60 14.56 -12.28 -13.92
N PHE A 61 14.37 -13.37 -13.17
CA PHE A 61 13.76 -13.40 -11.84
C PHE A 61 14.47 -12.47 -10.84
N GLN A 62 15.79 -12.25 -11.00
CA GLN A 62 16.56 -11.31 -10.19
C GLN A 62 16.04 -9.86 -10.30
N ASN A 63 15.73 -9.40 -11.52
CA ASN A 63 15.21 -8.05 -11.76
C ASN A 63 13.81 -7.88 -11.16
N PHE A 64 13.02 -8.95 -11.16
CA PHE A 64 11.73 -9.00 -10.50
C PHE A 64 11.83 -8.81 -8.99
N MET A 65 12.69 -9.58 -8.32
CA MET A 65 12.90 -9.46 -6.88
C MET A 65 13.42 -8.07 -6.52
N ASN A 66 14.33 -7.51 -7.31
CA ASN A 66 14.85 -6.16 -7.07
C ASN A 66 13.76 -5.08 -7.15
N ILE A 67 12.87 -5.12 -8.15
CA ILE A 67 11.76 -4.15 -8.28
C ILE A 67 10.78 -4.28 -7.11
N TYR A 68 10.46 -5.52 -6.70
CA TYR A 68 9.59 -5.77 -5.57
C TYR A 68 10.19 -5.27 -4.25
N PHE A 69 11.45 -5.63 -3.95
CA PHE A 69 12.14 -5.17 -2.76
C PHE A 69 12.29 -3.64 -2.74
N LEU A 70 12.66 -3.03 -3.87
CA LEU A 70 12.71 -1.58 -3.98
C LEU A 70 11.34 -0.94 -3.70
N GLY A 71 10.27 -1.52 -4.23
CA GLY A 71 8.90 -1.08 -3.96
C GLY A 71 8.52 -1.13 -2.47
N ILE A 72 8.87 -2.22 -1.76
CA ILE A 72 8.67 -2.34 -0.31
C ILE A 72 9.46 -1.27 0.44
N VAL A 73 10.75 -1.13 0.12
CA VAL A 73 11.64 -0.18 0.79
C VAL A 73 11.15 1.25 0.60
N VAL A 74 10.80 1.64 -0.63
CA VAL A 74 10.25 2.96 -0.94
C VAL A 74 8.95 3.20 -0.17
N LYS A 75 8.04 2.22 -0.12
CA LYS A 75 6.81 2.32 0.67
C LYS A 75 7.11 2.51 2.16
N LEU A 76 8.05 1.78 2.73
CA LEU A 76 8.45 1.92 4.13
C LEU A 76 9.06 3.29 4.44
N PHE A 77 9.93 3.81 3.58
CA PHE A 77 10.53 5.14 3.77
C PHE A 77 9.51 6.27 3.63
N ILE A 78 8.70 6.25 2.57
CA ILE A 78 7.66 7.28 2.36
C ILE A 78 6.67 7.27 3.51
N THR A 79 6.28 6.09 4.00
CA THR A 79 5.31 6.00 5.09
C THR A 79 5.89 6.36 6.43
N GLY A 80 7.14 5.96 6.71
CA GLY A 80 7.86 6.42 7.89
C GLY A 80 7.97 7.95 7.92
N ALA A 81 8.32 8.57 6.78
CA ALA A 81 8.35 10.02 6.67
C ALA A 81 6.96 10.66 6.91
N LEU A 82 5.90 10.11 6.31
CA LEU A 82 4.53 10.59 6.52
C LEU A 82 4.11 10.48 7.99
N VAL A 83 4.43 9.38 8.68
CA VAL A 83 4.14 9.21 10.11
C VAL A 83 4.87 10.28 10.93
N LEU A 84 6.14 10.53 10.67
CA LEU A 84 6.92 11.54 11.39
C LEU A 84 6.38 12.96 11.17
N ILE A 85 6.08 13.31 9.92
CA ILE A 85 5.47 14.59 9.56
C ILE A 85 4.13 14.74 10.29
N TYR A 86 3.26 13.73 10.23
CA TYR A 86 1.93 13.83 10.82
C TYR A 86 1.98 13.87 12.36
N LYS A 87 2.85 13.08 12.99
CA LYS A 87 3.09 13.12 14.45
C LYS A 87 3.61 14.48 14.92
N HIS A 88 4.40 15.16 14.09
CA HIS A 88 4.88 16.51 14.38
C HIS A 88 3.73 17.54 14.39
N TYR A 89 2.78 17.44 13.46
CA TYR A 89 1.63 18.35 13.39
C TYR A 89 0.46 17.99 14.32
N TYR A 90 0.34 16.72 14.72
CA TYR A 90 -0.76 16.19 15.56
C TYR A 90 -0.23 15.38 16.75
N PRO A 91 0.43 16.03 17.73
CA PRO A 91 1.12 15.34 18.83
C PRO A 91 0.17 14.58 19.77
N ASP A 92 -1.06 15.08 19.95
CA ASP A 92 -2.03 14.54 20.91
C ASP A 92 -2.78 13.28 20.42
N THR A 93 -2.60 12.91 19.16
CA THR A 93 -3.29 11.74 18.60
C THR A 93 -2.63 10.45 19.06
N SER A 94 -3.45 9.49 19.52
CA SER A 94 -2.97 8.23 20.06
C SER A 94 -2.16 7.45 19.01
N THR A 95 -1.09 6.78 19.44
CA THR A 95 -0.26 5.98 18.53
C THR A 95 -1.07 4.84 17.89
N LEU A 96 -2.05 4.29 18.60
CA LEU A 96 -2.96 3.27 18.07
C LEU A 96 -3.85 3.81 16.96
N ALA A 97 -4.33 5.06 17.10
CA ALA A 97 -5.16 5.70 16.10
C ALA A 97 -4.44 5.84 14.74
N PHE A 98 -3.11 5.93 14.74
CA PHE A 98 -2.29 5.92 13.52
C PHE A 98 -1.92 4.51 13.06
N ALA A 99 -1.47 3.67 13.99
CA ALA A 99 -0.90 2.37 13.67
C ALA A 99 -1.92 1.43 13.02
N VAL A 100 -3.18 1.46 13.48
CA VAL A 100 -4.23 0.55 13.00
C VAL A 100 -4.62 0.83 11.54
N PRO A 101 -5.05 2.04 11.14
CA PRO A 101 -5.34 2.33 9.73
C PRO A 101 -4.10 2.14 8.85
N PHE A 102 -2.91 2.51 9.34
CA PHE A 102 -1.67 2.32 8.61
C PHE A 102 -1.37 0.85 8.34
N ALA A 103 -1.42 0.00 9.38
CA ALA A 103 -1.17 -1.43 9.26
C ALA A 103 -2.18 -2.08 8.31
N LEU A 104 -3.46 -1.69 8.39
CA LEU A 104 -4.49 -2.16 7.49
C LEU A 104 -4.13 -1.87 6.03
N ILE A 105 -3.71 -0.65 5.71
CA ILE A 105 -3.28 -0.29 4.34
C ILE A 105 -2.01 -1.06 3.96
N TYR A 106 -0.97 -0.97 4.79
CA TYR A 106 0.34 -1.55 4.49
C TYR A 106 0.24 -3.05 4.22
N PHE A 107 -0.31 -3.82 5.15
CA PHE A 107 -0.38 -5.27 5.03
C PHE A 107 -1.32 -5.70 3.92
N SER A 108 -2.44 -5.00 3.72
CA SER A 108 -3.36 -5.33 2.62
C SER A 108 -2.66 -5.19 1.27
N PHE A 109 -2.09 -4.01 0.98
CA PHE A 109 -1.44 -3.76 -0.30
C PHE A 109 -0.21 -4.65 -0.49
N LEU A 110 0.59 -4.85 0.56
CA LEU A 110 1.75 -5.73 0.52
C LEU A 110 1.33 -7.16 0.19
N PHE A 111 0.35 -7.71 0.91
CA PHE A 111 -0.15 -9.07 0.70
C PHE A 111 -0.68 -9.26 -0.72
N PHE A 112 -1.48 -8.32 -1.22
CA PHE A 112 -1.98 -8.38 -2.59
C PHE A 112 -0.84 -8.40 -3.60
N GLU A 113 0.15 -7.51 -3.46
CA GLU A 113 1.32 -7.48 -4.33
C GLU A 113 2.08 -8.79 -4.28
N THR A 114 2.40 -9.31 -3.08
CA THR A 114 3.12 -10.58 -2.92
C THR A 114 2.38 -11.71 -3.65
N VAL A 115 1.06 -11.82 -3.46
CA VAL A 115 0.26 -12.88 -4.08
C VAL A 115 0.17 -12.71 -5.60
N ALA A 116 -0.10 -11.49 -6.08
CA ALA A 116 -0.25 -11.21 -7.50
C ALA A 116 1.07 -11.44 -8.27
N LEU A 117 2.18 -10.96 -7.70
CA LEU A 117 3.51 -11.11 -8.26
C LEU A 117 3.98 -12.58 -8.20
N SER A 118 3.73 -13.30 -7.09
CA SER A 118 4.03 -14.73 -6.98
C SER A 118 3.29 -15.56 -8.04
N LYS A 119 2.01 -15.24 -8.29
CA LYS A 119 1.21 -15.91 -9.34
C LYS A 119 1.75 -15.62 -10.75
N GLN A 120 2.28 -14.43 -11.00
CA GLN A 120 2.89 -14.11 -12.29
C GLN A 120 4.25 -14.77 -12.48
N SER A 121 5.02 -14.96 -11.40
CA SER A 121 6.29 -15.72 -11.47
C SER A 121 6.07 -17.20 -11.78
N ARG A 122 4.97 -17.81 -11.33
CA ARG A 122 4.64 -19.23 -11.57
C ARG A 122 3.98 -19.51 -12.93
N LYS A 123 3.60 -18.47 -13.68
CA LYS A 123 3.00 -18.59 -15.02
C LYS A 123 4.04 -18.53 -16.15
N LYS A 124 5.32 -18.58 -15.82
CA LYS A 124 6.41 -18.84 -16.77
C LYS A 124 6.74 -20.31 -16.74
#